data_AF-B9S3K9-F1
#
_entry.id   AF-B9S3K9-F1
#
_cell.length_a   1.000
_cell.length_b   1.000
_cell.length_c   1.000
_cell.angle_alpha   90.00
_cell.angle_beta   90.00
_cell.angle_gamma   90.00
#
_symmetry.space_group_name_H-M   'P 1'
#
loop_
_entity.id
_entity.type
_entity.pdbx_description
1 polymer ?
#
loop_
_entity_poly.entity_id
_entity_poly.type
_entity_poly.pdbx_seq_one_letter_code
_entity_poly.pdbx_strand_id
1 'polypeptide(L)'
;MGDYNELLNEEDKRGHVPIPAWMLRGFKDVVLDVGLCDLPVNRHQYTWNRDTRLSNLIAATSDHSPIELVIVQVLPHGHRRVFKFENGWLHEPELKTVVLNSWGINEASPLLDKLIRCATALELWGKDLALKFKKQILECKHQMQ
;
A
#
# COMPACT_ATOMS: atom_id res chain seq x y z
N MET A 1 17.26 0.90 -13.46
CA MET A 1 16.25 1.92 -13.10
C MET A 1 14.92 1.20 -12.99
N GLY A 2 14.13 1.46 -11.94
CA GLY A 2 12.88 0.75 -11.66
C GLY A 2 11.95 1.61 -10.80
N ASP A 3 10.74 1.10 -10.57
CA ASP A 3 9.75 1.71 -9.68
C ASP A 3 9.89 1.09 -8.28
N TYR A 4 10.49 1.84 -7.36
CA TYR A 4 10.81 1.37 -6.01
C TYR A 4 9.65 1.52 -5.03
N ASN A 5 8.57 2.25 -5.38
CA ASN A 5 7.47 2.61 -4.47
C ASN A 5 7.89 3.23 -3.12
N GLU A 6 9.15 3.64 -2.99
CA GLU A 6 9.74 4.24 -1.78
C GLU A 6 10.27 5.63 -2.13
N LEU A 7 10.27 6.53 -1.13
CA LEU A 7 10.71 7.91 -1.27
C LEU A 7 12.05 8.11 -0.58
N LEU A 8 12.90 8.98 -1.14
CA LEU A 8 14.18 9.31 -0.54
C LEU A 8 14.08 10.53 0.35
N ASN A 9 13.20 11.49 0.06
CA ASN A 9 13.05 12.73 0.82
C ASN A 9 11.58 13.08 1.01
N GLU A 10 11.29 13.94 2.00
CA GLU A 10 9.94 14.47 2.17
C GLU A 10 9.50 15.34 0.99
N GLU A 11 10.46 16.05 0.39
CA GLU A 11 10.25 16.91 -0.78
C GLU A 11 9.84 16.13 -2.04
N ASP A 12 10.13 14.82 -2.09
CA ASP A 12 9.77 13.94 -3.20
C ASP A 12 8.25 13.64 -3.23
N LYS A 13 7.51 14.12 -2.23
CA LYS A 13 6.06 13.99 -2.14
C LYS A 13 5.38 15.34 -2.01
N ARG A 14 4.42 15.56 -2.90
CA ARG A 14 3.45 16.64 -2.75
C ARG A 14 2.20 16.15 -2.01
N GLY A 15 1.92 16.69 -0.82
CA GLY A 15 0.68 16.40 -0.08
C GLY A 15 0.71 16.89 1.37
N HIS A 16 -0.46 16.98 2.01
CA HIS A 16 -0.59 17.49 3.38
C HIS A 16 -0.22 16.47 4.47
N VAL A 17 -0.11 15.17 4.12
CA VAL A 17 0.18 14.11 5.09
C VAL A 17 1.70 13.91 5.14
N PRO A 18 2.37 14.21 6.27
CA PRO A 18 3.80 14.01 6.42
C PRO A 18 4.16 12.53 6.28
N ILE A 19 5.32 12.25 5.71
CA ILE A 19 5.81 10.89 5.54
C ILE A 19 6.34 10.42 6.90
N PRO A 20 5.90 9.27 7.44
CA PRO A 20 6.47 8.75 8.68
C PRO A 20 7.98 8.50 8.53
N ALA A 21 8.78 8.97 9.49
CA ALA A 21 10.25 8.89 9.41
C ALA A 21 10.80 7.47 9.20
N TRP A 22 10.09 6.44 9.68
CA TRP A 22 10.49 5.04 9.49
C TRP A 22 10.39 4.57 8.04
N MET A 23 9.48 5.15 7.24
CA MET A 23 9.30 4.80 5.82
C MET A 23 10.49 5.31 4.99
N LEU A 24 10.99 6.51 5.29
CA LEU A 24 12.17 7.07 4.61
C LEU A 24 13.48 6.38 5.04
N ARG A 25 13.61 6.03 6.32
CA ARG A 25 14.89 5.60 6.89
C ARG A 25 15.40 4.30 6.27
N GLY A 26 14.54 3.29 6.14
CA GLY A 26 14.95 1.98 5.62
C GLY A 26 15.51 2.05 4.21
N PHE A 27 14.86 2.81 3.32
CA PHE A 27 15.33 2.94 1.94
C PHE A 27 16.55 3.86 1.82
N LYS A 28 16.58 5.00 2.54
CA LYS A 28 17.75 5.89 2.58
C LYS A 28 19.01 5.15 3.05
N ASP A 29 18.91 4.36 4.11
CA ASP A 29 20.05 3.64 4.69
C ASP A 29 20.66 2.66 3.69
N VAL A 30 19.82 1.91 2.95
CA VAL A 30 20.28 0.98 1.91
C VAL A 30 20.98 1.74 0.78
N VAL A 31 20.39 2.83 0.29
CA VAL A 31 20.98 3.63 -0.81
C VAL A 31 22.36 4.17 -0.42
N LEU A 32 22.52 4.63 0.83
CA LEU A 32 23.81 5.08 1.36
C LEU A 32 24.82 3.93 1.51
N ASP A 33 24.40 2.78 2.06
CA ASP A 33 25.27 1.62 2.30
C ASP A 33 25.85 1.04 1.00
N VAL A 34 25.04 1.02 -0.08
CA VAL A 34 25.50 0.55 -1.39
C VAL A 34 26.21 1.63 -2.23
N GLY A 35 26.39 2.84 -1.69
CA GLY A 35 27.07 3.94 -2.36
C GLY A 35 26.32 4.47 -3.59
N LEU A 36 24.99 4.33 -3.63
CA LEU A 36 24.17 4.86 -4.70
C LEU A 36 23.87 6.35 -4.44
N CYS A 37 23.88 7.14 -5.51
CA CYS A 37 23.43 8.53 -5.48
C CYS A 37 22.15 8.70 -6.29
N ASP A 38 21.27 9.55 -5.79
CA ASP A 38 20.09 9.99 -6.51
C ASP A 38 20.45 10.98 -7.62
N LEU A 39 19.78 10.87 -8.76
CA LEU A 39 20.04 11.71 -9.92
C LEU A 39 19.00 12.84 -9.98
N PRO A 40 19.41 14.12 -10.09
CA PRO A 40 18.48 15.23 -10.10
C PRO A 40 17.56 15.19 -11.32
N VAL A 41 16.25 15.30 -11.09
CA VAL A 41 15.24 15.33 -12.16
C VAL A 41 14.86 16.77 -12.48
N ASN A 42 15.35 17.29 -13.61
CA ASN A 42 15.22 18.71 -13.96
C ASN A 42 13.87 19.15 -14.57
N ARG A 43 12.91 18.23 -14.77
CA ARG A 43 11.62 18.56 -15.44
C ARG A 43 10.40 18.00 -14.72
N HIS A 44 10.31 16.67 -14.64
CA HIS A 44 9.15 16.00 -14.05
C HIS A 44 9.46 15.66 -12.60
N GLN A 45 9.26 16.62 -11.71
CA GLN A 45 9.64 16.53 -10.30
C GLN A 45 8.95 15.37 -9.54
N TYR A 46 7.87 14.81 -10.08
CA TYR A 46 7.15 13.68 -9.48
C TYR A 46 6.83 12.64 -10.56
N THR A 47 6.99 11.36 -10.21
CA THR A 47 6.76 10.21 -11.11
C THR A 47 5.38 9.59 -10.97
N TRP A 48 4.62 9.94 -9.93
CA TRP A 48 3.32 9.36 -9.65
C TRP A 48 2.25 10.41 -9.36
N ASN A 49 1.11 10.27 -10.03
CA ASN A 49 -0.11 11.03 -9.80
C ASN A 49 -1.30 10.06 -9.82
N ARG A 50 -2.14 10.07 -8.77
CA ARG A 50 -3.35 9.22 -8.71
C ARG A 50 -4.36 9.54 -9.82
N ASP A 51 -4.29 10.77 -10.30
CA ASP A 51 -5.27 11.42 -11.14
C ASP A 51 -4.80 11.44 -12.61
N THR A 52 -4.00 10.47 -13.03
CA THR A 52 -3.57 10.33 -14.42
C THR A 52 -4.15 9.08 -15.06
N ARG A 53 -4.76 9.25 -16.24
CA ARG A 53 -5.09 8.15 -17.15
C ARG A 53 -4.06 8.13 -18.27
N LEU A 54 -3.56 6.93 -18.57
CA LEU A 54 -2.66 6.66 -19.69
C LEU A 54 -3.41 5.80 -20.70
N SER A 55 -3.60 6.31 -21.91
CA SER A 55 -4.16 5.59 -23.06
C SER A 55 -3.10 5.46 -24.14
N ASN A 56 -2.97 4.28 -24.72
CA ASN A 56 -2.16 4.11 -25.93
C ASN A 56 -3.07 4.30 -27.15
N LEU A 57 -2.79 5.30 -27.98
CA LEU A 57 -3.56 5.58 -29.19
C LEU A 57 -3.00 4.76 -30.35
N ILE A 58 -3.89 4.21 -31.17
CA ILE A 58 -3.48 3.50 -32.38
C ILE A 58 -3.17 4.56 -33.45
N ALA A 59 -1.91 4.64 -33.89
CA ALA A 59 -1.56 5.41 -35.07
C ALA A 59 -1.87 4.60 -36.32
N ALA A 60 -2.67 5.17 -37.23
CA ALA A 60 -3.03 4.50 -38.48
C ALA A 60 -1.84 4.37 -39.46
N THR A 61 -0.82 5.20 -39.31
CA THR A 61 0.28 5.36 -40.28
C THR A 61 1.67 5.30 -39.67
N SER A 62 1.78 4.98 -38.37
CA SER A 62 3.06 4.83 -37.68
C SER A 62 3.07 3.53 -36.88
N ASP A 63 4.24 2.91 -36.83
CA ASP A 63 4.60 1.79 -35.95
C ASP A 63 4.78 2.21 -34.48
N HIS A 64 4.78 3.51 -34.19
CA HIS A 64 4.75 4.05 -32.85
C HIS A 64 3.33 4.48 -32.47
N SER A 65 2.83 3.95 -31.34
CA SER A 65 1.54 4.33 -30.76
C SER A 65 1.71 5.57 -29.87
N PRO A 66 1.03 6.71 -30.16
CA PRO A 66 1.11 7.89 -29.32
C PRO A 66 0.52 7.63 -27.93
N ILE A 67 1.21 8.08 -26.90
CA ILE A 67 0.72 8.00 -25.53
C ILE A 67 -0.10 9.26 -25.23
N GLU A 68 -1.38 9.06 -24.92
CA GLU A 68 -2.24 10.12 -24.40
C GLU A 68 -2.18 10.09 -22.87
N LEU A 69 -1.66 11.17 -22.28
CA LEU A 69 -1.63 11.40 -20.85
C LEU A 69 -2.71 12.42 -20.48
N VAL A 70 -3.77 11.96 -19.81
CA VAL A 70 -4.85 12.84 -19.33
C VAL A 70 -4.76 12.97 -17.82
N ILE A 71 -4.59 14.19 -17.32
CA ILE A 71 -4.70 14.51 -15.89
C ILE A 71 -6.18 14.77 -15.60
N VAL A 72 -6.84 13.86 -14.89
CA VAL A 72 -8.26 13.94 -14.52
C VAL A 72 -8.36 14.29 -13.05
N GLN A 73 -8.89 15.46 -12.69
CA GLN A 73 -9.26 15.73 -11.29
C GLN A 73 -10.41 14.81 -10.89
N VAL A 74 -10.10 13.68 -10.25
CA VAL A 74 -11.11 12.77 -9.74
C VAL A 74 -11.57 13.33 -8.40
N LEU A 75 -12.81 13.84 -8.33
CA LEU A 75 -13.48 14.07 -7.04
C LEU A 75 -13.31 12.81 -6.20
N PRO A 76 -13.04 12.89 -4.88
CA PRO A 76 -12.72 11.73 -4.07
C PRO A 76 -13.90 10.74 -4.08
N HIS A 77 -13.87 9.79 -5.00
CA HIS A 77 -14.78 8.67 -5.02
C HIS A 77 -14.37 7.84 -3.81
N GLY A 78 -15.29 7.67 -2.87
CA GLY A 78 -15.08 6.86 -1.68
C GLY A 78 -14.43 5.55 -2.09
N HIS A 79 -13.19 5.35 -1.69
CA HIS A 79 -12.44 4.16 -2.08
C HIS A 79 -13.24 2.95 -1.60
N ARG A 80 -13.70 2.11 -2.54
CA ARG A 80 -14.22 0.79 -2.20
C ARG A 80 -13.09 0.06 -1.52
N ARG A 81 -13.19 -0.16 -0.20
CA ARG A 81 -12.18 -0.89 0.55
C ARG A 81 -12.14 -2.30 -0.01
N VAL A 82 -11.05 -2.61 -0.69
CA VAL A 82 -10.70 -3.98 -1.05
C VAL A 82 -9.89 -4.54 0.11
N PHE A 83 -10.06 -5.82 0.41
CA PHE A 83 -9.26 -6.52 1.40
C PHE A 83 -7.76 -6.26 1.14
N LYS A 84 -7.03 -5.93 2.21
CA LYS A 84 -5.57 -5.78 2.20
C LYS A 84 -5.01 -6.51 3.40
N PHE A 85 -4.01 -7.34 3.14
CA PHE A 85 -3.24 -7.94 4.21
C PHE A 85 -2.29 -6.89 4.80
N GLU A 86 -2.22 -6.78 6.12
CA GLU A 86 -1.28 -5.89 6.79
C GLU A 86 -0.08 -6.68 7.29
N ASN A 87 1.14 -6.25 6.95
CA ASN A 87 2.37 -6.95 7.36
C ASN A 87 2.51 -7.11 8.88
N GLY A 88 1.94 -6.18 9.65
CA GLY A 88 1.91 -6.26 11.11
C GLY A 88 1.23 -7.52 11.64
N TRP A 89 0.28 -8.08 10.89
CA TRP A 89 -0.41 -9.32 11.29
C TRP A 89 0.52 -10.53 11.39
N LEU A 90 1.67 -10.52 10.69
CA LEU A 90 2.67 -11.60 10.77
C LEU A 90 3.30 -11.74 12.16
N HIS A 91 3.22 -10.69 12.98
CA HIS A 91 3.75 -10.69 14.34
C HIS A 91 2.71 -11.15 15.37
N GLU A 92 1.44 -11.30 14.98
CA GLU A 92 0.40 -11.75 15.89
C GLU A 92 0.34 -13.27 15.99
N PRO A 93 0.36 -13.83 17.22
CA PRO A 93 0.36 -15.27 17.41
C PRO A 93 -0.94 -15.93 16.91
N GLU A 94 -2.07 -15.22 16.90
CA GLU A 94 -3.37 -15.76 16.49
C GLU A 94 -3.56 -15.84 14.96
N LEU A 95 -2.69 -15.22 14.16
CA LEU A 95 -2.83 -15.18 12.70
C LEU A 95 -2.97 -16.60 12.10
N LYS A 96 -2.08 -17.51 12.49
CA LYS A 96 -2.07 -18.89 11.98
C LYS A 96 -3.38 -19.60 12.29
N THR A 97 -3.89 -19.42 13.50
CA THR A 97 -5.15 -20.02 13.95
C THR A 97 -6.33 -19.49 13.14
N VAL A 98 -6.38 -18.18 12.88
CA VAL A 98 -7.44 -17.55 12.06
C VAL A 98 -7.42 -18.10 10.63
N VAL A 99 -6.24 -18.22 10.01
CA VAL A 99 -6.11 -18.76 8.65
C VAL A 99 -6.51 -20.23 8.60
N LEU A 100 -6.01 -21.07 9.51
CA LEU A 100 -6.32 -22.50 9.53
C LEU A 100 -7.82 -22.74 9.77
N ASN A 101 -8.41 -22.04 10.74
CA ASN A 101 -9.82 -22.17 11.06
C ASN A 101 -10.71 -21.71 9.91
N SER A 102 -10.35 -20.65 9.19
CA SER A 102 -11.15 -20.18 8.05
C SER A 102 -10.98 -21.02 6.79
N TRP A 103 -9.81 -21.66 6.62
CA TRP A 103 -9.52 -22.51 5.47
C TRP A 103 -10.15 -23.91 5.59
N GLY A 104 -10.18 -24.47 6.82
CA GLY A 104 -10.58 -25.86 7.08
C GLY A 104 -12.08 -26.15 7.17
N ILE A 105 -12.96 -25.13 7.06
CA ILE A 105 -14.41 -25.28 7.30
C ILE A 105 -15.09 -26.21 6.28
N ASN A 106 -14.55 -26.32 5.06
CA ASN A 106 -15.11 -27.20 4.04
C ASN A 106 -14.03 -27.59 3.01
N GLU A 107 -13.47 -28.79 3.15
CA GLU A 107 -12.44 -29.30 2.25
C GLU A 107 -12.92 -29.40 0.80
N ALA A 108 -14.21 -29.70 0.58
CA ALA A 108 -14.80 -29.87 -0.75
C ALA A 108 -15.12 -28.54 -1.47
N SER A 109 -14.90 -27.40 -0.82
CA SER A 109 -15.21 -26.10 -1.42
C SER A 109 -14.16 -25.65 -2.47
N PRO A 110 -14.58 -24.94 -3.53
CA PRO A 110 -13.67 -24.37 -4.52
C PRO A 110 -12.60 -23.46 -3.88
N LEU A 111 -11.41 -23.43 -4.48
CA LEU A 111 -10.29 -22.61 -4.00
C LEU A 111 -10.67 -21.13 -3.83
N LEU A 112 -11.39 -20.56 -4.79
CA LEU A 112 -11.80 -19.16 -4.75
C LEU A 112 -12.67 -18.85 -3.54
N ASP A 113 -13.59 -19.75 -3.21
CA ASP A 113 -14.46 -19.58 -2.05
C ASP A 113 -13.67 -19.68 -0.74
N LYS A 114 -12.65 -20.57 -0.68
CA LYS A 114 -11.74 -20.66 0.46
C LYS A 114 -10.95 -19.36 0.63
N LEU A 115 -10.44 -18.79 -0.46
CA LEU A 115 -9.73 -17.52 -0.45
C LEU A 115 -10.63 -16.36 0.00
N ILE A 116 -11.86 -16.26 -0.51
CA ILE A 116 -12.81 -15.21 -0.13
C ILE A 116 -13.17 -15.34 1.36
N ARG A 117 -13.40 -16.55 1.85
CA ARG A 117 -13.66 -16.80 3.28
C ARG A 117 -12.49 -16.39 4.15
N CYS A 118 -11.27 -16.80 3.78
CA CYS A 118 -10.07 -16.43 4.54
C CYS A 118 -9.83 -14.92 4.52
N ALA A 119 -9.98 -14.27 3.38
CA ALA A 119 -9.88 -12.81 3.28
C ALA A 119 -10.91 -12.12 4.19
N THR A 120 -12.15 -12.60 4.21
CA THR A 120 -13.21 -12.05 5.06
C THR A 120 -12.92 -12.25 6.55
N ALA A 121 -12.46 -13.46 6.93
CA ALA A 121 -12.10 -13.78 8.30
C ALA A 121 -10.92 -12.93 8.79
N LEU A 122 -9.88 -12.78 7.96
CA LEU A 122 -8.72 -11.93 8.23
C LEU A 122 -9.12 -10.44 8.32
N GLU A 123 -10.02 -9.96 7.48
CA GLU A 123 -10.49 -8.58 7.53
C GLU A 123 -11.23 -8.27 8.84
N LEU A 124 -12.09 -9.18 9.29
CA LEU A 124 -12.81 -9.03 10.55
C LEU A 124 -11.86 -9.09 11.75
N TRP A 125 -10.99 -10.09 11.79
CA TRP A 125 -9.99 -10.24 12.83
C TRP A 125 -9.04 -9.03 12.90
N GLY A 126 -8.57 -8.53 11.76
CA GLY A 126 -7.72 -7.34 11.69
C GLY A 126 -8.41 -6.08 12.22
N LYS A 127 -9.73 -5.92 12.01
CA LYS A 127 -10.50 -4.81 12.59
C LYS A 127 -10.58 -4.90 14.11
N ASP A 128 -10.83 -6.09 14.65
CA ASP A 128 -10.87 -6.32 16.10
C ASP A 128 -9.51 -6.07 16.76
N LEU A 129 -8.44 -6.53 16.10
CA LEU A 129 -7.07 -6.28 16.53
C LEU A 129 -6.76 -4.78 16.56
N ALA A 130 -7.14 -4.04 15.51
CA ALA A 130 -6.96 -2.58 15.47
C ALA A 130 -7.73 -1.86 16.59
N LEU A 131 -8.93 -2.34 16.95
CA LEU A 131 -9.69 -1.81 18.09
C LEU A 131 -9.02 -2.12 19.43
N LYS A 132 -8.48 -3.33 19.61
CA LYS A 132 -7.71 -3.73 20.80
C LYS A 132 -6.49 -2.83 20.99
N PHE A 133 -5.70 -2.58 19.94
CA PHE A 133 -4.55 -1.68 20.02
C PHE A 133 -4.94 -0.24 20.34
N LYS A 134 -6.03 0.27 19.75
CA LYS A 134 -6.53 1.61 20.11
C LYS A 134 -6.86 1.72 21.59
N LYS A 135 -7.51 0.71 22.17
CA LYS A 135 -7.78 0.66 23.62
C LYS A 135 -6.50 0.65 24.45
N GLN A 136 -5.57 -0.26 24.13
CA GLN A 136 -4.30 -0.38 24.86
C GLN A 136 -3.47 0.91 24.82
N ILE A 137 -3.44 1.59 23.67
CA ILE A 137 -2.76 2.89 23.53
C ILE A 137 -3.42 3.95 24.42
N LEU A 138 -4.75 3.98 24.48
CA LEU A 138 -5.49 4.92 25.33
C LEU A 138 -5.24 4.66 26.82
N GLU A 139 -5.28 3.39 27.25
CA GLU A 139 -4.99 3.00 28.63
C GLU A 139 -3.55 3.33 29.02
N CYS A 140 -2.58 3.03 28.15
CA CYS A 140 -1.18 3.36 28.39
C CYS A 140 -0.95 4.87 28.50
N LYS A 141 -1.61 5.67 27.65
CA LYS A 141 -1.58 7.14 27.76
C LYS A 141 -2.14 7.66 29.07
N HIS A 142 -3.17 7.00 29.62
CA HIS A 142 -3.79 7.41 30.89
C HIS A 142 -2.89 7.08 32.09
N GLN A 143 -2.11 6.01 32.04
CA GLN A 143 -1.17 5.63 33.11
C GLN A 143 0.12 6.46 33.13
N MET A 144 0.42 7.19 32.05
CA MET A 144 1.59 8.06 31.93
C MET A 144 1.32 9.52 32.34
N GLN A 145 0.08 9.84 32.76
CA GLN A 145 -0.32 11.13 33.33
C GLN A 145 -0.39 11.05 34.86
#